data_AF-A0A2J6PTW3-F1
#
_entry.id   AF-A0A2J6PTW3-F1
#
_cell.length_a   1.000
_cell.length_b   1.000
_cell.length_c   1.000
_cell.angle_alpha   90.00
_cell.angle_beta   90.00
_cell.angle_gamma   90.00
#
_symmetry.space_group_name_H-M   'P 1'
#
loop_
_entity.id
_entity.type
_entity.pdbx_description
1 polymer ?
#
loop_
_entity_poly.entity_id
_entity_poly.type
_entity_poly.pdbx_seq_one_letter_code
_entity_poly.pdbx_strand_id
1 'polypeptide(L)'
;MAEALGTALGLVGAVGVLAQIFDGCVRAYSIFTTAANLGRDSERLVCKIRIEEMRLLVWGREWGVVEGKLEAHLQAESDSGNQRLRQLAITILSELHKTITDFNKLQDKYGLREELMSPVGEQMAAPKRTENSSAAGRLRNELQLRAKWVIADKEKFIVLLRDLKDYNNGLEQLFPPSRIKTLERTWTNELLQSAQRDLGKLSLLETASSGVYPQLNASASLKQLRINLDAQTTANFKPTYALKIQRTDLSFSDPTTRRSHGAYSNPSTSRTENVLVEWVEYDKEDLDARLNTVRRVDDLAKCIRSASNRHPDLHTLDCLGYTDDTTRNGYGLLYRAPESSSSSLNTLISSNGFRTPDLGDRFKLAHTLAVALWSLHSLDWLHKSFSSSNILFFPSAFSGSATKTTAVAASIPDISSPNLLGFDVSRPDGVGEMSVASKGNAASDLHRHPSSLNGMSRKPYCKSFDIYSLGLVLLEVGLWKVLQLYHKPHYTPERFRDKVVVQNLIPNLNSKTGRLYRDVVERCIFAREDLSGQEAGQLMEYVVGSLESLRV
;
A
#
# COMPACT_ATOMS: atom_id res chain seq x y z
N MET A 1 2.59 19.92 -1.24
CA MET A 1 1.72 19.28 -2.24
C MET A 1 0.54 20.15 -2.68
N ALA A 2 0.00 21.06 -1.86
CA ALA A 2 -1.02 22.01 -2.32
C ALA A 2 -0.52 23.01 -3.38
N GLU A 3 0.75 23.43 -3.33
CA GLU A 3 1.32 24.41 -4.28
C GLU A 3 1.55 23.85 -5.71
N ALA A 4 1.80 22.55 -5.85
CA ALA A 4 2.05 21.93 -7.15
C ALA A 4 0.75 21.61 -7.92
N LEU A 5 -0.37 21.40 -7.21
CA LEU A 5 -1.70 21.27 -7.80
C LEU A 5 -2.37 22.64 -8.03
N GLY A 6 -2.06 23.64 -7.20
CA GLY A 6 -2.61 25.00 -7.32
C GLY A 6 -2.15 25.76 -8.57
N THR A 7 -1.06 25.34 -9.24
CA THR A 7 -0.50 26.02 -10.40
C THR A 7 -0.98 25.49 -11.76
N ALA A 8 -1.68 24.35 -11.81
CA ALA A 8 -2.19 23.77 -13.07
C ALA A 8 -3.56 24.30 -13.50
N LEU A 9 -4.29 25.01 -12.63
CA LEU A 9 -5.69 25.42 -12.85
C LEU A 9 -5.85 26.85 -13.40
N GLY A 10 -4.77 27.50 -13.83
CA GLY A 10 -4.74 28.87 -14.33
C GLY A 10 -5.27 29.09 -15.76
N LEU A 11 -5.99 28.14 -16.37
CA LEU A 11 -6.62 28.31 -17.67
C LEU A 11 -8.14 28.45 -17.53
N VAL A 12 -8.54 29.70 -17.27
CA VAL A 12 -9.92 30.18 -17.33
C VAL A 12 -10.45 29.95 -18.74
N GLY A 13 -11.28 28.92 -18.94
CA GLY A 13 -11.94 28.71 -20.23
C GLY A 13 -12.86 27.49 -20.33
N ALA A 14 -12.63 26.40 -19.59
CA ALA A 14 -13.41 25.17 -19.75
C ALA A 14 -13.61 24.34 -18.47
N VAL A 15 -13.50 24.94 -17.28
CA VAL A 15 -13.64 24.23 -16.01
C VAL A 15 -15.13 24.24 -15.59
N GLY A 16 -15.80 23.08 -15.61
CA GLY A 16 -17.20 22.96 -15.21
C GLY A 16 -17.44 23.40 -13.74
N VAL A 17 -18.66 23.85 -13.43
CA VAL A 17 -19.04 24.41 -12.11
C VAL A 17 -18.60 23.52 -10.94
N LEU A 18 -18.72 22.21 -11.06
CA LEU A 18 -18.33 21.27 -10.00
C LEU A 18 -16.82 21.29 -9.74
N ALA A 19 -15.99 21.40 -10.78
CA ALA A 19 -14.55 21.49 -10.63
C ALA A 19 -14.11 22.80 -9.94
N GLN A 20 -14.82 23.91 -10.17
CA GLN A 20 -14.58 25.16 -9.44
C GLN A 20 -14.93 25.05 -7.95
N ILE A 21 -16.07 24.43 -7.63
CA ILE A 21 -16.49 24.21 -6.23
C ILE A 21 -15.49 23.28 -5.53
N PHE A 22 -15.13 22.16 -6.17
CA PHE A 22 -14.14 21.22 -5.66
C PHE A 22 -12.79 21.89 -5.35
N ASP A 23 -12.28 22.68 -6.29
CA ASP A 23 -11.04 23.43 -6.13
C ASP A 23 -11.14 24.48 -5.01
N GLY A 24 -12.29 25.13 -4.87
CA GLY A 24 -12.62 25.97 -3.72
C GLY A 24 -12.53 25.21 -2.39
N CYS A 25 -13.10 24.01 -2.30
CA CYS A 25 -13.05 23.16 -1.11
C CYS A 25 -11.62 22.77 -0.75
N VAL A 26 -10.83 22.28 -1.72
CA VAL A 26 -9.43 21.87 -1.52
C VAL A 26 -8.59 23.04 -1.01
N ARG A 27 -8.73 24.23 -1.61
CA ARG A 27 -8.05 25.43 -1.11
C ARG A 27 -8.49 25.79 0.30
N ALA A 28 -9.77 25.68 0.61
CA ALA A 28 -10.29 26.01 1.93
C ALA A 28 -9.74 25.08 3.03
N TYR A 29 -9.49 23.79 2.73
CA TYR A 29 -8.80 22.87 3.65
C TYR A 29 -7.40 23.37 4.04
N SER A 30 -6.66 24.00 3.12
CA SER A 30 -5.29 24.47 3.36
C SER A 30 -5.21 25.52 4.49
N ILE A 31 -6.30 26.26 4.74
CA ILE A 31 -6.43 27.28 5.78
C ILE A 31 -6.23 26.67 7.18
N PHE A 32 -6.71 25.45 7.41
CA PHE A 32 -6.57 24.78 8.71
C PHE A 32 -5.22 24.07 8.87
N THR A 33 -4.61 23.65 7.76
CA THR A 33 -3.32 22.94 7.79
C THR A 33 -2.11 23.86 8.02
N THR A 34 -2.30 25.18 7.89
CA THR A 34 -1.26 26.21 8.08
C THR A 34 -1.29 26.86 9.46
N ALA A 35 -2.21 26.45 10.34
CA ALA A 35 -2.26 26.89 11.72
C ALA A 35 -1.00 26.42 12.48
N ALA A 36 -0.12 27.37 12.81
CA ALA A 36 1.10 27.15 13.58
C ALA A 36 0.88 27.58 15.04
N ASN A 37 1.54 26.90 16.00
CA ASN A 37 1.43 27.06 17.46
C ASN A 37 0.24 26.35 18.13
N LEU A 38 0.07 25.07 17.78
CA LEU A 38 -0.98 24.21 18.29
C LEU A 38 -0.37 23.20 19.28
N GLY A 39 -0.92 23.07 20.49
CA GLY A 39 -0.52 21.99 21.40
C GLY A 39 -0.78 20.60 20.79
N ARG A 40 -0.23 19.52 21.37
CA ARG A 40 -0.33 18.15 20.80
C ARG A 40 -1.74 17.72 20.39
N ASP A 41 -2.76 18.07 21.18
CA ASP A 41 -4.16 17.76 20.84
C ASP A 41 -4.61 18.45 19.55
N SER A 42 -4.15 19.68 19.34
CA SER A 42 -4.50 20.48 18.19
C SER A 42 -3.75 20.01 16.93
N GLU A 43 -2.51 19.53 17.04
CA GLU A 43 -1.80 18.85 15.94
C GLU A 43 -2.54 17.59 15.49
N ARG A 44 -3.07 16.80 16.44
CA ARG A 44 -3.90 15.63 16.14
C ARG A 44 -5.18 16.02 15.41
N LEU A 45 -5.85 17.10 15.83
CA LEU A 45 -7.07 17.60 15.19
C LEU A 45 -6.80 18.11 13.76
N VAL A 46 -5.69 18.81 13.54
CA VAL A 46 -5.25 19.22 12.19
C VAL A 46 -4.92 18.00 11.33
N CYS A 47 -4.30 16.97 11.90
CA CYS A 47 -4.04 15.71 11.19
C CYS A 47 -5.35 15.03 10.74
N LYS A 48 -6.41 15.08 11.55
CA LYS A 48 -7.75 14.60 11.12
C LYS A 48 -8.30 15.38 9.93
N ILE A 49 -8.13 16.71 9.91
CA ILE A 49 -8.48 17.51 8.73
C ILE A 49 -7.66 17.07 7.51
N ARG A 50 -6.36 16.83 7.69
CA ARG A 50 -5.49 16.39 6.59
C ARG A 50 -5.92 15.04 6.00
N ILE A 51 -6.46 14.14 6.82
CA ILE A 51 -7.06 12.89 6.34
C ILE A 51 -8.29 13.19 5.47
N GLU A 52 -9.21 14.03 5.93
CA GLU A 52 -10.41 14.41 5.16
C GLU A 52 -10.08 15.17 3.88
N GLU A 53 -9.06 16.04 3.89
CA GLU A 53 -8.54 16.71 2.71
C GLU A 53 -8.03 15.69 1.68
N MET A 54 -7.25 14.69 2.12
CA MET A 54 -6.74 13.66 1.22
C MET A 54 -7.85 12.82 0.61
N ARG A 55 -8.87 12.45 1.39
CA ARG A 55 -10.04 11.72 0.88
C ARG A 55 -10.73 12.49 -0.24
N LEU A 56 -10.98 13.79 -0.03
CA LEU A 56 -11.57 14.65 -1.05
C LEU A 56 -10.68 14.76 -2.30
N LEU A 57 -9.37 14.97 -2.12
CA LEU A 57 -8.41 15.07 -3.22
C LEU A 57 -8.41 13.82 -4.11
N VAL A 58 -8.33 12.64 -3.49
CA VAL A 58 -8.34 11.37 -4.24
C VAL A 58 -9.69 11.14 -4.91
N TRP A 59 -10.81 11.43 -4.23
CA TRP A 59 -12.14 11.37 -4.83
C TRP A 59 -12.22 12.22 -6.11
N GLY A 60 -11.73 13.46 -6.07
CA GLY A 60 -11.75 14.37 -7.21
C GLY A 60 -10.89 13.89 -8.37
N ARG A 61 -9.71 13.32 -8.07
CA ARG A 61 -8.84 12.72 -9.10
C ARG A 61 -9.48 11.50 -9.76
N GLU A 62 -10.02 10.58 -8.96
CA GLU A 62 -10.63 9.33 -9.47
C GLU A 62 -11.88 9.57 -10.31
N TRP A 63 -12.64 10.62 -9.98
CA TRP A 63 -13.75 11.08 -10.82
C TRP A 63 -13.30 11.88 -12.04
N GLY A 64 -12.03 12.26 -12.16
CA GLY A 64 -11.54 13.06 -13.27
C GLY A 64 -11.97 14.53 -13.20
N VAL A 65 -12.22 15.06 -11.99
CA VAL A 65 -12.65 16.45 -11.77
C VAL A 65 -11.59 17.43 -12.25
N VAL A 66 -10.32 17.11 -12.01
CA VAL A 66 -9.17 17.95 -12.38
C VAL A 66 -8.94 17.93 -13.89
N GLU A 67 -9.14 16.79 -14.55
CA GLU A 67 -9.00 16.62 -15.99
C GLU A 67 -10.23 17.09 -16.78
N GLY A 68 -11.27 17.61 -16.11
CA GLY A 68 -12.54 17.97 -16.74
C GLY A 68 -13.32 16.77 -17.30
N LYS A 69 -12.96 15.55 -16.88
CA LYS A 69 -13.54 14.28 -17.34
C LYS A 69 -14.68 13.76 -16.47
N LEU A 70 -14.99 14.44 -15.37
CA LEU A 70 -16.08 14.10 -14.46
C LEU A 70 -17.38 13.75 -15.18
N GLU A 71 -17.80 14.61 -16.10
CA GLU A 71 -19.05 14.39 -16.85
C GLU A 71 -18.98 13.13 -17.72
N ALA A 72 -17.83 12.86 -18.33
CA ALA A 72 -17.62 11.67 -19.14
C ALA A 72 -17.57 10.38 -18.29
N HIS A 73 -16.95 10.43 -17.11
CA HIS A 73 -16.90 9.29 -16.18
C HIS A 73 -18.27 8.98 -15.57
N LEU A 74 -19.02 10.01 -15.18
CA LEU A 74 -20.41 9.85 -14.72
C LEU A 74 -21.31 9.27 -15.83
N GLN A 75 -21.04 9.59 -17.10
CA GLN A 75 -21.74 9.03 -18.27
C GLN A 75 -21.36 7.58 -18.57
N ALA A 76 -20.10 7.20 -18.39
CA ALA A 76 -19.61 5.86 -18.71
C ALA A 76 -20.06 4.79 -17.69
N GLU A 77 -20.33 5.15 -16.43
CA GLU A 77 -20.60 4.18 -15.37
C GLU A 77 -22.07 3.72 -15.21
N SER A 78 -23.07 4.33 -15.88
CA SER A 78 -24.42 3.72 -15.95
C SER A 78 -25.35 4.31 -17.00
N ASP A 79 -26.00 3.43 -17.76
CA ASP A 79 -27.23 3.75 -18.50
C ASP A 79 -28.29 4.33 -17.54
N SER A 80 -28.76 5.55 -17.81
CA SER A 80 -29.93 6.27 -17.23
C SER A 80 -29.88 6.88 -15.81
N GLY A 81 -28.87 6.63 -14.96
CA GLY A 81 -28.82 7.12 -13.56
C GLY A 81 -28.18 8.50 -13.30
N ASN A 82 -27.63 9.13 -14.35
CA ASN A 82 -26.53 10.09 -14.26
C ASN A 82 -26.86 11.48 -13.66
N GLN A 83 -28.02 12.08 -14.00
CA GLN A 83 -28.32 13.46 -13.57
C GLN A 83 -28.53 13.58 -12.04
N ARG A 84 -29.08 12.55 -11.40
CA ARG A 84 -29.34 12.57 -9.95
C ARG A 84 -28.05 12.43 -9.13
N LEU A 85 -27.14 11.54 -9.53
CA LEU A 85 -25.84 11.38 -8.88
C LEU A 85 -25.00 12.64 -9.02
N ARG A 86 -24.99 13.25 -10.22
CA ARG A 86 -24.35 14.55 -10.44
C ARG A 86 -24.93 15.63 -9.54
N GLN A 87 -26.26 15.75 -9.48
CA GLN A 87 -26.90 16.76 -8.65
C GLN A 87 -26.56 16.56 -7.16
N LEU A 88 -26.52 15.30 -6.72
CA LEU A 88 -26.11 14.95 -5.36
C LEU A 88 -24.65 15.34 -5.10
N ALA A 89 -23.73 15.06 -6.02
CA ALA A 89 -22.33 15.50 -5.91
C ALA A 89 -22.19 17.01 -5.80
N ILE A 90 -22.91 17.78 -6.65
CA ILE A 90 -22.95 19.24 -6.60
C ILE A 90 -23.46 19.72 -5.24
N THR A 91 -24.56 19.13 -4.76
CA THR A 91 -25.16 19.51 -3.48
C THR A 91 -24.19 19.24 -2.32
N ILE A 92 -23.58 18.05 -2.26
CA ILE A 92 -22.64 17.71 -1.19
C ILE A 92 -21.42 18.62 -1.22
N LEU A 93 -20.79 18.82 -2.39
CA LEU A 93 -19.64 19.72 -2.52
C LEU A 93 -19.97 21.17 -2.17
N SER A 94 -21.17 21.63 -2.52
CA SER A 94 -21.62 22.99 -2.17
C SER A 94 -21.81 23.15 -0.67
N GLU A 95 -22.40 22.17 0.01
CA GLU A 95 -22.59 22.20 1.46
C GLU A 95 -21.26 22.04 2.21
N LEU A 96 -20.33 21.23 1.69
CA LEU A 96 -18.96 21.14 2.17
C LEU A 96 -18.27 22.51 2.01
N HIS A 97 -18.30 23.11 0.81
CA HIS A 97 -17.70 24.42 0.56
C HIS A 97 -18.23 25.47 1.54
N LYS A 98 -19.56 25.62 1.64
CA LYS A 98 -20.22 26.54 2.58
C LYS A 98 -19.77 26.30 4.02
N THR A 99 -19.66 25.03 4.43
CA THR A 99 -19.24 24.66 5.79
C THR A 99 -17.81 25.10 6.10
N ILE A 100 -16.92 25.06 5.11
CA ILE A 100 -15.50 25.40 5.28
C ILE A 100 -15.22 26.89 5.03
N THR A 101 -16.07 27.62 4.30
CA THR A 101 -15.85 29.03 3.98
C THR A 101 -16.70 30.02 4.79
N ASP A 102 -17.79 29.57 5.44
CA ASP A 102 -18.64 30.44 6.25
C ASP A 102 -17.98 30.77 7.59
N PHE A 103 -17.40 31.96 7.68
CA PHE A 103 -16.69 32.48 8.85
C PHE A 103 -17.53 32.43 10.13
N ASN A 104 -18.80 32.86 10.07
CA ASN A 104 -19.67 32.90 11.24
C ASN A 104 -19.95 31.49 11.72
N LYS A 105 -20.21 30.55 10.80
CA LYS A 105 -20.42 29.15 11.12
C LYS A 105 -19.16 28.51 11.73
N LEU A 106 -17.97 28.78 11.17
CA LEU A 106 -16.68 28.33 11.72
C LEU A 106 -16.46 28.82 13.15
N GLN A 107 -16.80 30.07 13.44
CA GLN A 107 -16.64 30.64 14.78
C GLN A 107 -17.70 30.12 15.76
N ASP A 108 -18.98 30.24 15.42
CA ASP A 108 -20.09 30.02 16.36
C ASP A 108 -20.39 28.53 16.58
N LYS A 109 -20.46 27.77 15.48
CA LYS A 109 -20.80 26.33 15.50
C LYS A 109 -19.57 25.46 15.72
N TYR A 110 -18.44 25.81 15.11
CA TYR A 110 -17.26 24.94 15.06
C TYR A 110 -16.10 25.38 15.97
N GLY A 111 -16.22 26.51 16.66
CA GLY A 111 -15.29 26.87 17.73
C GLY A 111 -13.93 27.37 17.28
N LEU A 112 -13.82 27.86 16.04
CA LEU A 112 -12.60 28.45 15.50
C LEU A 112 -12.50 29.94 15.82
N ARG A 113 -11.28 30.45 16.01
CA ARG A 113 -11.03 31.88 16.19
C ARG A 113 -9.87 32.34 15.33
N GLU A 114 -9.96 33.57 14.83
CA GLU A 114 -8.87 34.24 14.13
C GLU A 114 -7.80 34.68 15.13
N GLU A 115 -6.55 34.28 14.90
CA GLU A 115 -5.40 34.76 15.64
C GLU A 115 -5.02 36.16 15.11
N LEU A 116 -5.29 37.19 15.91
CA LEU A 116 -4.79 38.54 15.64
C LEU A 116 -3.28 38.52 15.84
N MET A 117 -2.51 38.56 14.74
CA MET A 117 -1.07 38.81 14.85
C MET A 117 -0.86 40.22 15.39
N SER A 118 -0.45 40.34 16.66
CA SER A 118 0.04 41.60 17.19
C SER A 118 1.33 41.98 16.44
N PRO A 119 1.43 43.17 15.82
CA PRO A 119 2.68 43.62 15.26
C PRO A 119 3.69 43.79 16.41
N VAL A 120 4.69 42.91 16.44
CA VAL A 120 5.79 43.03 17.40
C VAL A 120 6.64 44.24 16.98
N GLY A 121 6.46 45.33 17.72
CA GLY A 121 7.48 46.34 18.01
C GLY A 121 8.03 47.15 16.84
N GLU A 122 7.40 48.28 16.55
CA GLU A 122 8.12 49.50 16.19
C GLU A 122 7.32 50.71 16.72
N GLN A 123 7.80 51.27 17.82
CA GLN A 123 7.48 52.65 18.18
C GLN A 123 8.05 53.54 17.08
N MET A 124 7.22 54.21 16.29
CA MET A 124 7.52 55.53 15.74
C MET A 124 6.30 56.23 15.14
N ALA A 125 6.07 57.43 15.67
CA ALA A 125 5.39 58.61 15.13
C ALA A 125 4.24 58.46 14.11
N ALA A 126 3.07 58.97 14.51
CA ALA A 126 1.96 59.28 13.60
C ALA A 126 2.37 60.31 12.52
N PRO A 127 1.82 60.16 11.30
CA PRO A 127 1.26 61.34 10.64
C PRO A 127 -0.14 61.10 10.05
N LYS A 128 -0.98 62.09 10.35
CA LYS A 128 -2.15 62.68 9.67
C LYS A 128 -2.95 61.86 8.63
N ARG A 129 -4.26 61.86 8.94
CA ARG A 129 -5.44 61.64 8.08
C ARG A 129 -5.27 62.06 6.62
N THR A 130 -5.55 61.12 5.72
CA THR A 130 -6.16 61.38 4.42
C THR A 130 -7.20 60.29 4.16
N GLU A 131 -8.45 60.71 4.01
CA GLU A 131 -9.57 59.87 3.61
C GLU A 131 -9.34 59.37 2.19
N ASN A 132 -9.43 58.05 1.97
CA ASN A 132 -9.85 57.47 0.71
C ASN A 132 -10.33 56.03 0.94
N SER A 133 -11.65 55.88 0.99
CA SER A 133 -12.38 54.64 1.07
C SER A 133 -12.35 53.91 -0.28
N SER A 134 -11.36 53.02 -0.47
CA SER A 134 -11.43 51.91 -1.46
C SER A 134 -10.30 50.89 -1.30
N ALA A 135 -9.23 51.21 -0.57
CA ALA A 135 -8.14 50.27 -0.27
C ALA A 135 -8.48 49.25 0.85
N ALA A 136 -9.43 49.58 1.74
CA ALA A 136 -9.81 48.72 2.86
C ALA A 136 -10.42 47.37 2.41
N GLY A 137 -11.12 47.33 1.27
CA GLY A 137 -11.69 46.09 0.73
C GLY A 137 -10.64 45.14 0.12
N ARG A 138 -9.57 45.69 -0.48
CA ARG A 138 -8.46 44.88 -1.01
C ARG A 138 -7.52 44.41 0.10
N LEU A 139 -7.21 45.27 1.08
CA LEU A 139 -6.43 44.86 2.26
C LEU A 139 -7.14 43.78 3.07
N ARG A 140 -8.48 43.83 3.19
CA ARG A 140 -9.24 42.82 3.93
C ARG A 140 -9.18 41.44 3.27
N ASN A 141 -9.21 41.39 1.93
CA ASN A 141 -9.07 40.14 1.19
C ASN A 141 -7.64 39.56 1.28
N GLU A 142 -6.60 40.40 1.27
CA GLU A 142 -5.22 39.93 1.45
C GLU A 142 -4.86 39.59 2.91
N LEU A 143 -5.46 40.27 3.90
CA LEU A 143 -5.31 39.94 5.32
C LEU A 143 -6.07 38.66 5.69
N GLN A 144 -7.25 38.42 5.09
CA GLN A 144 -8.03 37.19 5.29
C GLN A 144 -7.36 35.94 4.73
N LEU A 145 -6.50 36.07 3.71
CA LEU A 145 -5.65 34.97 3.22
C LEU A 145 -4.49 34.65 4.17
N ARG A 146 -4.26 35.47 5.21
CA ARG A 146 -3.19 35.30 6.21
C ARG A 146 -3.70 35.13 7.64
N ALA A 147 -5.01 35.08 7.85
CA ALA A 147 -5.64 34.78 9.12
C ALA A 147 -5.23 33.37 9.56
N LYS A 148 -4.37 33.27 10.58
CA LYS A 148 -4.08 31.98 11.23
C LYS A 148 -5.27 31.64 12.12
N TRP A 149 -5.86 30.48 11.90
CA TRP A 149 -6.99 30.02 12.69
C TRP A 149 -6.53 29.16 13.87
N VAL A 150 -7.13 29.39 15.04
CA VAL A 150 -6.88 28.62 16.26
C VAL A 150 -8.15 27.89 16.68
N ILE A 151 -7.98 26.63 17.08
CA ILE A 151 -9.06 25.81 17.65
C ILE A 151 -9.31 26.29 19.09
N ALA A 152 -10.33 27.12 19.29
CA ALA A 152 -10.68 27.68 20.61
C ALA A 152 -11.58 26.75 21.42
N ASP A 153 -12.44 25.97 20.75
CA ASP A 153 -13.34 24.99 21.38
C ASP A 153 -13.19 23.63 20.69
N LYS A 154 -12.58 22.68 21.39
CA LYS A 154 -12.29 21.34 20.86
C LYS A 154 -13.54 20.52 20.60
N GLU A 155 -14.57 20.64 21.43
CA GLU A 155 -15.80 19.85 21.31
C GLU A 155 -16.59 20.29 20.08
N LYS A 156 -16.71 21.61 19.89
CA LYS A 156 -17.28 22.19 18.66
C LYS A 156 -16.49 21.83 17.42
N PHE A 157 -15.16 21.82 17.51
CA PHE A 157 -14.32 21.46 16.37
C PHE A 157 -14.46 19.98 15.97
N ILE A 158 -14.73 19.08 16.91
CA ILE A 158 -15.07 17.69 16.60
C ILE A 158 -16.36 17.58 15.77
N VAL A 159 -17.31 18.50 15.95
CA VAL A 159 -18.51 18.58 15.10
C VAL A 159 -18.14 18.93 13.66
N LEU A 160 -17.18 19.83 13.44
CA LEU A 160 -16.67 20.12 12.09
C LEU A 160 -16.10 18.86 11.45
N LEU A 161 -15.21 18.15 12.16
CA LEU A 161 -14.60 16.92 11.67
C LEU A 161 -15.64 15.85 11.30
N ARG A 162 -16.72 15.73 12.08
CA ARG A 162 -17.84 14.84 11.79
C ARG A 162 -18.55 15.25 10.50
N ASP A 163 -18.94 16.53 10.38
CA ASP A 163 -19.63 17.05 9.21
C ASP A 163 -18.77 16.85 7.93
N LEU A 164 -17.47 17.14 8.00
CA LEU A 164 -16.54 16.92 6.88
C LEU A 164 -16.42 15.45 6.48
N LYS A 165 -16.31 14.57 7.47
CA LYS A 165 -16.30 13.12 7.24
C LYS A 165 -17.58 12.66 6.57
N ASP A 166 -18.74 13.15 7.02
CA ASP A 166 -20.05 12.76 6.48
C ASP A 166 -20.22 13.22 5.02
N TYR A 167 -19.77 14.41 4.68
CA TYR A 167 -19.73 14.86 3.29
C TYR A 167 -18.81 13.98 2.43
N ASN A 168 -17.58 13.70 2.89
CA ASN A 168 -16.66 12.82 2.18
C ASN A 168 -17.22 11.40 2.01
N ASN A 169 -17.83 10.81 3.06
CA ASN A 169 -18.52 9.52 2.94
C ASN A 169 -19.61 9.56 1.86
N GLY A 170 -20.41 10.63 1.84
CA GLY A 170 -21.47 10.82 0.84
C GLY A 170 -20.92 10.91 -0.58
N LEU A 171 -19.77 11.57 -0.77
CA LEU A 171 -19.07 11.64 -2.05
C LEU A 171 -18.49 10.28 -2.47
N GLU A 172 -17.84 9.55 -1.57
CA GLU A 172 -17.26 8.23 -1.84
C GLU A 172 -18.33 7.20 -2.20
N GLN A 173 -19.52 7.28 -1.58
CA GLN A 173 -20.66 6.41 -1.88
C GLN A 173 -21.25 6.62 -3.29
N LEU A 174 -20.80 7.64 -4.03
CA LEU A 174 -21.16 7.80 -5.44
C LEU A 174 -20.43 6.80 -6.34
N PHE A 175 -19.32 6.21 -5.89
CA PHE A 175 -18.64 5.12 -6.59
C PHE A 175 -19.37 3.79 -6.41
N PRO A 176 -19.22 2.85 -7.36
CA PRO A 176 -19.61 1.46 -7.14
C PRO A 176 -18.95 0.90 -5.88
N PRO A 177 -19.63 0.03 -5.10
CA PRO A 177 -19.10 -0.53 -3.86
C PRO A 177 -17.76 -1.28 -4.02
N SER A 178 -17.46 -1.80 -5.22
CA SER A 178 -16.17 -2.41 -5.54
C SER A 178 -15.02 -1.40 -5.40
N ARG A 179 -15.16 -0.22 -6.01
CA ARG A 179 -14.12 0.81 -6.09
C ARG A 179 -13.83 1.53 -4.78
N ILE A 180 -14.77 1.52 -3.82
CA ILE A 180 -14.59 2.21 -2.52
C ILE A 180 -13.32 1.72 -1.81
N LYS A 181 -13.05 0.40 -1.82
CA LYS A 181 -11.85 -0.14 -1.16
C LYS A 181 -10.56 0.30 -1.85
N THR A 182 -10.58 0.44 -3.17
CA THR A 182 -9.42 0.95 -3.92
C THR A 182 -9.18 2.41 -3.59
N LEU A 183 -10.24 3.22 -3.50
CA LEU A 183 -10.16 4.59 -3.05
C LEU A 183 -9.54 4.71 -1.64
N GLU A 184 -9.98 3.89 -0.70
CA GLU A 184 -9.44 3.80 0.66
C GLU A 184 -7.93 3.51 0.68
N ARG A 185 -7.49 2.55 -0.14
CA ARG A 185 -6.07 2.23 -0.30
C ARG A 185 -5.28 3.38 -0.87
N THR A 186 -5.83 4.07 -1.87
CA THR A 186 -5.16 5.19 -2.54
C THR A 186 -4.85 6.32 -1.57
N TRP A 187 -5.87 6.86 -0.87
CA TRP A 187 -5.61 7.97 0.07
C TRP A 187 -4.80 7.52 1.29
N THR A 188 -4.94 6.26 1.74
CA THR A 188 -4.10 5.69 2.81
C THR A 188 -2.63 5.67 2.38
N ASN A 189 -2.35 5.19 1.16
CA ASN A 189 -1.01 5.11 0.61
C ASN A 189 -0.39 6.51 0.47
N GLU A 190 -1.13 7.48 -0.07
CA GLU A 190 -0.65 8.85 -0.22
C GLU A 190 -0.33 9.52 1.13
N LEU A 191 -1.15 9.31 2.16
CA LEU A 191 -0.87 9.80 3.50
C LEU A 191 0.45 9.21 4.04
N LEU A 192 0.63 7.89 3.94
CA LEU A 192 1.83 7.20 4.40
C LEU A 192 3.09 7.58 3.61
N GLN A 193 2.96 7.86 2.31
CA GLN A 193 4.05 8.36 1.49
C GLN A 193 4.39 9.81 1.82
N SER A 194 3.39 10.66 2.07
CA SER A 194 3.59 12.07 2.44
C SER A 194 4.25 12.23 3.81
N ALA A 195 4.01 11.29 4.72
CA ALA A 195 4.69 11.20 6.01
C ALA A 195 6.14 10.69 5.87
N GLN A 196 6.49 10.06 4.73
CA GLN A 196 7.83 9.52 4.46
C GLN A 196 8.30 8.61 5.63
N ARG A 197 9.53 8.82 6.12
CA ARG A 197 10.09 8.13 7.29
C ARG A 197 10.08 9.03 8.55
N ASP A 198 9.21 10.04 8.61
CA ASP A 198 9.05 10.94 9.76
C ASP A 198 8.18 10.30 10.84
N LEU A 199 8.80 9.86 11.94
CA LEU A 199 8.11 9.22 13.05
C LEU A 199 7.08 10.13 13.73
N GLY A 200 7.31 11.44 13.75
CA GLY A 200 6.36 12.40 14.34
C GLY A 200 5.06 12.46 13.53
N LYS A 201 5.18 12.61 12.20
CA LYS A 201 4.01 12.59 11.29
C LYS A 201 3.27 11.26 11.32
N LEU A 202 3.99 10.14 11.37
CA LEU A 202 3.38 8.82 11.44
C LEU A 202 2.65 8.57 12.77
N SER A 203 3.19 9.05 13.89
CA SER A 203 2.53 9.00 15.20
C SER A 203 1.25 9.86 15.23
N LEU A 204 1.27 11.04 14.59
CA LEU A 204 0.07 11.84 14.40
C LEU A 204 -0.97 11.11 13.56
N LEU A 205 -0.58 10.47 12.45
CA LEU A 205 -1.49 9.67 11.62
C LEU A 205 -2.10 8.50 12.40
N GLU A 206 -1.30 7.74 13.15
CA GLU A 206 -1.76 6.64 13.99
C GLU A 206 -2.81 7.13 15.01
N THR A 207 -2.49 8.17 15.77
CA THR A 207 -3.39 8.69 16.82
C THR A 207 -4.63 9.38 16.25
N ALA A 208 -4.53 10.05 15.10
CA ALA A 208 -5.64 10.70 14.42
C ALA A 208 -6.63 9.70 13.80
N SER A 209 -6.12 8.60 13.25
CA SER A 209 -6.91 7.53 12.62
C SER A 209 -7.53 6.54 13.61
N SER A 210 -7.02 6.46 14.84
CA SER A 210 -7.49 5.53 15.87
C SER A 210 -9.02 5.59 16.08
N GLY A 211 -9.67 4.43 15.98
CA GLY A 211 -11.13 4.26 16.15
C GLY A 211 -11.99 4.74 14.97
N VAL A 212 -11.41 5.45 14.00
CA VAL A 212 -12.14 6.01 12.84
C VAL A 212 -11.74 5.33 11.54
N TYR A 213 -10.42 5.13 11.33
CA TYR A 213 -9.83 4.53 10.13
C TYR A 213 -8.87 3.39 10.54
N PRO A 214 -9.39 2.18 10.82
CA PRO A 214 -8.59 1.08 11.36
C PRO A 214 -7.42 0.66 10.46
N GLN A 215 -7.61 0.68 9.14
CA GLN A 215 -6.56 0.31 8.18
C GLN A 215 -5.41 1.31 8.18
N LEU A 216 -5.70 2.62 8.04
CA LEU A 216 -4.68 3.67 8.14
C LEU A 216 -3.95 3.61 9.48
N ASN A 217 -4.67 3.38 10.58
CA ASN A 217 -4.07 3.21 11.91
C ASN A 217 -3.07 2.06 11.93
N ALA A 218 -3.50 0.87 11.47
CA ALA A 218 -2.64 -0.30 11.41
C ALA A 218 -1.40 -0.04 10.53
N SER A 219 -1.57 0.52 9.34
CA SER A 219 -0.45 0.79 8.42
C SER A 219 0.52 1.84 8.98
N ALA A 220 0.03 2.89 9.65
CA ALA A 220 0.87 3.89 10.30
C ALA A 220 1.66 3.29 11.47
N SER A 221 1.04 2.48 12.34
CA SER A 221 1.74 1.78 13.43
C SER A 221 2.81 0.81 12.90
N LEU A 222 2.50 0.07 11.83
CA LEU A 222 3.43 -0.88 11.22
C LEU A 222 4.64 -0.18 10.58
N LYS A 223 4.39 0.93 9.87
CA LYS A 223 5.46 1.73 9.28
C LYS A 223 6.37 2.33 10.35
N GLN A 224 5.82 2.81 11.46
CA GLN A 224 6.62 3.27 12.61
C GLN A 224 7.45 2.15 13.23
N LEU A 225 6.84 0.99 13.51
CA LEU A 225 7.55 -0.18 14.04
C LEU A 225 8.74 -0.52 13.13
N ARG A 226 8.52 -0.52 11.82
CA ARG A 226 9.56 -0.81 10.83
C ARG A 226 10.71 0.18 10.92
N ILE A 227 10.43 1.48 10.84
CA ILE A 227 11.45 2.53 10.90
C ILE A 227 12.27 2.43 12.20
N ASN A 228 11.62 2.12 13.33
CA ASN A 228 12.29 1.95 14.62
C ASN A 228 13.22 0.72 14.66
N LEU A 229 12.83 -0.40 14.04
CA LEU A 229 13.68 -1.58 13.94
C LEU A 229 14.90 -1.33 13.03
N ASP A 230 14.70 -0.57 11.95
CA ASP A 230 15.78 -0.19 11.03
C ASP A 230 16.80 0.76 11.69
N ALA A 231 16.33 1.70 12.52
CA ALA A 231 17.17 2.74 13.13
C ALA A 231 18.15 2.21 14.19
N GLN A 232 17.93 1.00 14.72
CA GLN A 232 18.86 0.42 15.69
C GLN A 232 20.19 0.09 15.01
N THR A 233 21.32 0.58 15.53
CA THR A 233 22.64 0.18 15.02
C THR A 233 22.95 -1.26 15.43
N THR A 234 23.68 -1.99 14.59
CA THR A 234 24.10 -3.37 14.89
C THR A 234 24.89 -3.47 16.20
N ALA A 235 25.68 -2.44 16.54
CA ALA A 235 26.44 -2.37 17.78
C ALA A 235 25.58 -2.29 19.06
N ASN A 236 24.35 -1.77 18.96
CA ASN A 236 23.42 -1.63 20.09
C ASN A 236 22.30 -2.69 20.09
N PHE A 237 22.31 -3.61 19.13
CA PHE A 237 21.29 -4.64 19.01
C PHE A 237 21.42 -5.66 20.15
N LYS A 238 20.43 -5.69 21.04
CA LYS A 238 20.26 -6.76 22.02
C LYS A 238 19.07 -7.62 21.55
N PRO A 239 19.32 -8.84 21.06
CA PRO A 239 18.22 -9.73 20.69
C PRO A 239 17.38 -9.97 21.94
N THR A 240 16.12 -9.52 21.88
CA THR A 240 15.17 -9.70 22.98
C THR A 240 14.73 -11.16 23.09
N TYR A 241 14.94 -11.95 22.02
CA TYR A 241 14.53 -13.35 21.90
C TYR A 241 13.05 -13.58 22.26
N ALA A 242 12.24 -12.51 22.29
CA ALA A 242 10.87 -12.54 22.77
C ALA A 242 9.98 -13.41 21.87
N LEU A 243 10.36 -13.57 20.60
CA LEU A 243 9.68 -14.41 19.63
C LEU A 243 10.50 -15.67 19.25
N LYS A 244 11.59 -15.97 19.99
CA LYS A 244 12.40 -17.15 19.72
C LYS A 244 11.70 -18.38 20.30
N ILE A 245 11.42 -19.35 19.43
CA ILE A 245 10.83 -20.63 19.78
C ILE A 245 11.96 -21.67 19.87
N GLN A 246 11.87 -22.55 20.87
CA GLN A 246 12.85 -23.61 21.05
C GLN A 246 12.68 -24.66 19.96
N ARG A 247 13.78 -25.11 19.37
CA ARG A 247 13.77 -26.13 18.31
C ARG A 247 13.15 -27.46 18.78
N THR A 248 13.24 -27.77 20.08
CA THR A 248 12.67 -28.99 20.70
C THR A 248 11.15 -29.03 20.67
N ASP A 249 10.50 -27.87 20.58
CA ASP A 249 9.04 -27.76 20.59
C ASP A 249 8.43 -27.97 19.19
N LEU A 250 9.29 -28.26 18.20
CA LEU A 250 8.95 -28.33 16.78
C LEU A 250 9.25 -29.71 16.20
N SER A 251 8.28 -30.26 15.47
CA SER A 251 8.46 -31.45 14.65
C SER A 251 8.20 -31.12 13.18
N PHE A 252 9.02 -31.64 12.26
CA PHE A 252 8.93 -31.34 10.83
C PHE A 252 8.80 -32.62 10.00
N SER A 253 8.01 -32.54 8.94
CA SER A 253 7.76 -33.65 8.00
C SER A 253 8.89 -33.82 6.97
N ASP A 254 9.42 -32.71 6.44
CA ASP A 254 10.56 -32.69 5.51
C ASP A 254 11.54 -31.57 5.90
N PRO A 255 12.71 -31.91 6.46
CA PRO A 255 13.73 -30.95 6.89
C PRO A 255 14.72 -30.57 5.79
N THR A 256 14.47 -30.87 4.51
CA THR A 256 15.45 -30.59 3.43
C THR A 256 15.03 -29.44 2.52
N THR A 257 13.75 -29.12 2.48
CA THR A 257 13.20 -28.05 1.65
C THR A 257 13.39 -26.67 2.29
N ARG A 258 13.40 -25.61 1.46
CA ARG A 258 13.35 -24.20 1.91
C ARG A 258 12.12 -23.90 2.77
N ARG A 259 11.03 -24.64 2.56
CA ARG A 259 9.78 -24.55 3.30
C ARG A 259 9.36 -25.90 3.84
N SER A 260 9.25 -26.00 5.17
CA SER A 260 8.92 -27.26 5.86
C SER A 260 7.59 -27.12 6.60
N HIS A 261 6.66 -28.05 6.36
CA HIS A 261 5.48 -28.21 7.19
C HIS A 261 5.81 -28.98 8.47
N GLY A 262 5.19 -28.59 9.57
CA GLY A 262 5.43 -29.20 10.87
C GLY A 262 4.31 -28.94 11.88
N ALA A 263 4.59 -29.34 13.10
CA ALA A 263 3.75 -29.09 14.25
C ALA A 263 4.55 -28.36 15.33
N TYR A 264 3.91 -27.38 15.98
CA TYR A 264 4.46 -26.66 17.11
C TYR A 264 3.66 -27.00 18.36
N SER A 265 4.33 -27.60 19.34
CA SER A 265 3.76 -27.88 20.65
C SER A 265 4.00 -26.69 21.57
N ASN A 266 3.01 -25.81 21.71
CA ASN A 266 3.16 -24.60 22.49
C ASN A 266 3.22 -24.93 24.00
N PRO A 267 4.35 -24.67 24.69
CA PRO A 267 4.50 -24.99 26.11
C PRO A 267 3.51 -24.25 27.01
N SER A 268 3.10 -23.03 26.61
CA SER A 268 2.21 -22.18 27.41
C SER A 268 0.75 -22.61 27.39
N THR A 269 0.30 -23.23 26.29
CA THR A 269 -1.11 -23.61 26.10
C THR A 269 -1.32 -25.12 26.04
N SER A 270 -0.23 -25.92 25.98
CA SER A 270 -0.25 -27.37 25.75
C SER A 270 -1.03 -27.77 24.49
N ARG A 271 -1.17 -26.86 23.53
CA ARG A 271 -1.81 -27.12 22.24
C ARG A 271 -0.76 -27.33 21.16
N THR A 272 -1.03 -28.29 20.28
CA THR A 272 -0.25 -28.48 19.07
C THR A 272 -0.91 -27.74 17.93
N GLU A 273 -0.18 -26.83 17.29
CA GLU A 273 -0.64 -26.06 16.13
C GLU A 273 0.11 -26.48 14.87
N ASN A 274 -0.56 -26.50 13.72
CA ASN A 274 0.09 -26.69 12.42
C ASN A 274 0.93 -25.46 12.09
N VAL A 275 2.17 -25.68 11.65
CA VAL A 275 3.10 -24.61 11.30
C VAL A 275 3.75 -24.83 9.96
N LEU A 276 4.10 -23.72 9.32
CA LEU A 276 4.96 -23.68 8.14
C LEU A 276 6.21 -22.88 8.50
N VAL A 277 7.38 -23.40 8.16
CA VAL A 277 8.67 -22.76 8.46
C VAL A 277 9.39 -22.40 7.18
N GLU A 278 9.82 -21.14 7.08
CA GLU A 278 10.70 -20.65 6.01
C GLU A 278 12.14 -20.54 6.50
N TRP A 279 13.03 -21.32 5.89
CA TRP A 279 14.42 -21.42 6.31
C TRP A 279 15.32 -20.39 5.63
N VAL A 280 16.11 -19.71 6.44
CA VAL A 280 17.15 -18.75 6.05
C VAL A 280 18.49 -19.32 6.47
N GLU A 281 19.22 -19.87 5.51
CA GLU A 281 20.56 -20.40 5.74
C GLU A 281 21.57 -19.28 6.00
N TYR A 282 22.53 -19.54 6.89
CA TYR A 282 23.64 -18.67 7.20
C TYR A 282 24.96 -19.43 7.06
N ASP A 283 26.03 -18.68 6.80
CA ASP A 283 27.38 -19.23 6.78
C ASP A 283 27.90 -19.40 8.21
N LYS A 284 28.46 -20.55 8.55
CA LYS A 284 29.00 -20.79 9.91
C LYS A 284 30.25 -19.98 10.17
N GLU A 285 31.05 -19.75 9.13
CA GLU A 285 32.37 -19.16 9.24
C GLU A 285 32.28 -17.63 9.33
N ASP A 286 31.20 -17.04 8.81
CA ASP A 286 30.94 -15.60 8.83
C ASP A 286 30.03 -15.21 10.01
N LEU A 287 30.65 -14.94 11.16
CA LEU A 287 29.95 -14.55 12.39
C LEU A 287 29.17 -13.24 12.24
N ASP A 288 29.69 -12.27 11.48
CA ASP A 288 29.05 -10.99 11.26
C ASP A 288 27.81 -11.14 10.38
N ALA A 289 27.89 -11.94 9.30
CA ALA A 289 26.73 -12.27 8.49
C ALA A 289 25.67 -13.04 9.28
N ARG A 290 26.06 -13.94 10.18
CA ARG A 290 25.13 -14.65 11.07
C ARG A 290 24.43 -13.70 12.04
N LEU A 291 25.15 -12.77 12.66
CA LEU A 291 24.57 -11.74 13.55
C LEU A 291 23.56 -10.84 12.81
N ASN A 292 23.90 -10.43 11.59
CA ASN A 292 22.98 -9.67 10.74
C ASN A 292 21.75 -10.50 10.35
N THR A 293 21.92 -11.80 10.11
CA THR A 293 20.82 -12.70 9.75
C THR A 293 19.85 -12.89 10.92
N VAL A 294 20.35 -13.17 12.13
CA VAL A 294 19.46 -13.34 13.30
C VAL A 294 18.69 -12.07 13.61
N ARG A 295 19.34 -10.90 13.52
CA ARG A 295 18.68 -9.61 13.68
C ARG A 295 17.56 -9.45 12.66
N ARG A 296 17.86 -9.67 11.38
CA ARG A 296 16.87 -9.54 10.30
C ARG A 296 15.68 -10.47 10.51
N VAL A 297 15.92 -11.71 10.91
CA VAL A 297 14.84 -12.69 11.17
C VAL A 297 13.99 -12.29 12.38
N ASP A 298 14.61 -11.79 13.46
CA ASP A 298 13.91 -11.27 14.65
C ASP A 298 13.04 -10.05 14.30
N ASP A 299 13.58 -9.10 13.52
CA ASP A 299 12.87 -7.91 13.05
C ASP A 299 11.72 -8.28 12.10
N LEU A 300 11.95 -9.20 11.16
CA LEU A 300 10.91 -9.73 10.27
C LEU A 300 9.79 -10.41 11.06
N ALA A 301 10.13 -11.24 12.05
CA ALA A 301 9.13 -11.92 12.88
C ALA A 301 8.24 -10.91 13.62
N LYS A 302 8.83 -9.84 14.17
CA LYS A 302 8.08 -8.75 14.83
C LYS A 302 7.18 -8.01 13.86
N CYS A 303 7.69 -7.67 12.67
CA CYS A 303 6.92 -6.99 11.63
C CYS A 303 5.73 -7.83 11.15
N ILE A 304 5.96 -9.07 10.71
CA ILE A 304 4.89 -9.93 10.19
C ILE A 304 3.86 -10.24 11.28
N ARG A 305 4.29 -10.54 12.51
CA ARG A 305 3.37 -10.82 13.62
C ARG A 305 2.45 -9.63 13.92
N SER A 306 3.01 -8.42 13.88
CA SER A 306 2.23 -7.19 14.07
C SER A 306 1.28 -6.93 12.90
N ALA A 307 1.67 -7.34 11.69
CA ALA A 307 0.96 -7.03 10.46
C ALA A 307 -0.19 -8.00 10.16
N SER A 308 0.03 -9.31 10.34
CA SER A 308 -0.93 -10.37 9.95
C SER A 308 -2.31 -10.21 10.60
N ASN A 309 -2.35 -9.77 11.86
CA ASN A 309 -3.61 -9.56 12.59
C ASN A 309 -4.27 -8.19 12.33
N ARG A 310 -3.58 -7.26 11.68
CA ARG A 310 -4.00 -5.84 11.61
C ARG A 310 -4.15 -5.30 10.19
N HIS A 311 -3.56 -5.95 9.17
CA HIS A 311 -3.54 -5.45 7.80
C HIS A 311 -4.15 -6.47 6.81
N PRO A 312 -5.44 -6.34 6.46
CA PRO A 312 -6.15 -7.34 5.65
C PRO A 312 -5.57 -7.50 4.24
N ASP A 313 -4.95 -6.46 3.72
CA ASP A 313 -4.46 -6.43 2.35
C ASP A 313 -3.05 -7.04 2.16
N LEU A 314 -2.33 -7.41 3.23
CA LEU A 314 -0.98 -8.00 3.06
C LEU A 314 -1.01 -9.46 2.61
N HIS A 315 -2.13 -10.16 2.84
CA HIS A 315 -2.31 -11.57 2.46
C HIS A 315 -1.14 -12.46 2.92
N THR A 316 -0.65 -12.30 4.15
CA THR A 316 0.41 -13.14 4.73
C THR A 316 -0.14 -14.01 5.86
N LEU A 317 0.65 -14.99 6.32
CA LEU A 317 0.28 -15.84 7.45
C LEU A 317 0.68 -15.22 8.79
N ASP A 318 -0.02 -15.63 9.85
CA ASP A 318 0.31 -15.24 11.22
C ASP A 318 1.70 -15.74 11.61
N CYS A 319 2.64 -14.82 11.78
CA CYS A 319 3.96 -15.16 12.31
C CYS A 319 3.88 -15.44 13.81
N LEU A 320 4.29 -16.64 14.22
CA LEU A 320 4.40 -17.04 15.62
C LEU A 320 5.73 -16.57 16.22
N GLY A 321 6.80 -16.65 15.42
CA GLY A 321 8.15 -16.31 15.85
C GLY A 321 9.21 -16.90 14.93
N TYR A 322 10.39 -17.17 15.46
CA TYR A 322 11.48 -17.81 14.71
C TYR A 322 12.21 -18.85 15.57
N THR A 323 12.90 -19.78 14.92
CA THR A 323 13.75 -20.80 15.55
C THR A 323 15.16 -20.74 14.99
N ASP A 324 16.12 -21.27 15.73
CA ASP A 324 17.49 -21.54 15.26
C ASP A 324 17.64 -23.05 15.11
N ASP A 325 18.04 -23.52 13.92
CA ASP A 325 18.43 -24.92 13.70
C ASP A 325 19.90 -24.98 13.27
N THR A 326 20.75 -25.22 14.27
CA THR A 326 22.20 -25.29 14.11
C THR A 326 22.68 -26.49 13.30
N THR A 327 21.82 -27.50 13.10
CA THR A 327 22.13 -28.66 12.24
C THR A 327 22.01 -28.29 10.76
N ARG A 328 21.05 -27.41 10.43
CA ARG A 328 20.82 -26.87 9.09
C ARG A 328 21.59 -25.58 8.82
N ASN A 329 22.19 -25.00 9.86
CA ASN A 329 22.86 -23.70 9.81
C ASN A 329 21.90 -22.62 9.33
N GLY A 330 20.67 -22.65 9.86
CA GLY A 330 19.62 -21.78 9.39
C GLY A 330 18.69 -21.32 10.49
N TYR A 331 18.21 -20.09 10.33
CA TYR A 331 17.09 -19.58 11.10
C TYR A 331 15.79 -19.89 10.37
N GLY A 332 14.80 -20.42 11.08
CA GLY A 332 13.48 -20.70 10.53
C GLY A 332 12.50 -19.63 10.99
N LEU A 333 11.78 -18.99 10.07
CA LEU A 333 10.67 -18.10 10.38
C LEU A 333 9.37 -18.92 10.42
N LEU A 334 8.65 -18.88 11.55
CA LEU A 334 7.50 -19.75 11.82
C LEU A 334 6.18 -19.02 11.62
N TYR A 335 5.35 -19.61 10.77
CA TYR A 335 4.00 -19.15 10.51
C TYR A 335 2.99 -20.18 11.01
N ARG A 336 1.86 -19.72 11.53
CA ARG A 336 0.69 -20.57 11.77
C ARG A 336 0.12 -20.98 10.43
N ALA A 337 0.10 -22.28 10.17
CA ALA A 337 -0.51 -22.83 8.97
C ALA A 337 -1.99 -23.14 9.26
N PRO A 338 -2.94 -22.65 8.45
CA PRO A 338 -4.35 -22.99 8.60
C PRO A 338 -4.57 -24.51 8.51
N GLU A 339 -3.78 -25.18 7.67
CA GLU A 339 -3.89 -26.59 7.35
C GLU A 339 -2.50 -27.25 7.26
N SER A 340 -2.47 -28.58 7.40
CA SER A 340 -1.23 -29.38 7.36
C SER A 340 -0.62 -29.49 5.96
N SER A 341 -1.37 -29.12 4.92
CA SER A 341 -0.93 -29.16 3.52
C SER A 341 -1.12 -27.82 2.82
N SER A 342 -0.20 -27.49 1.91
CA SER A 342 -0.29 -26.32 1.05
C SER A 342 0.17 -26.64 -0.36
N SER A 343 -0.24 -25.83 -1.32
CA SER A 343 0.26 -25.88 -2.70
C SER A 343 0.67 -24.49 -3.15
N SER A 344 1.81 -24.38 -3.83
CA SER A 344 2.22 -23.10 -4.42
C SER A 344 1.55 -22.85 -5.77
N LEU A 345 1.38 -21.58 -6.14
CA LEU A 345 0.88 -21.21 -7.46
C LEU A 345 1.74 -21.84 -8.58
N ASN A 346 3.06 -21.92 -8.39
CA ASN A 346 3.96 -22.59 -9.35
C ASN A 346 3.60 -24.07 -9.53
N THR A 347 3.36 -24.79 -8.43
CA THR A 347 2.93 -26.20 -8.44
C THR A 347 1.58 -26.37 -9.13
N LEU A 348 0.63 -25.46 -8.88
CA LEU A 348 -0.70 -25.51 -9.47
C LEU A 348 -0.68 -25.27 -10.99
N ILE A 349 0.09 -24.29 -11.44
CA ILE A 349 0.23 -23.98 -12.87
C ILE A 349 1.01 -25.09 -13.60
N SER A 350 1.99 -25.70 -12.95
CA SER A 350 2.79 -26.79 -13.54
C SER A 350 2.06 -28.14 -13.57
N SER A 351 1.00 -28.31 -12.78
CA SER A 351 0.25 -29.55 -12.69
C SER A 351 -0.58 -29.80 -13.95
N ASN A 352 -0.41 -30.97 -14.56
CA ASN A 352 -1.29 -31.44 -15.64
C ASN A 352 -2.63 -31.99 -15.12
N GLY A 353 -2.77 -32.18 -13.80
CA GLY A 353 -3.98 -32.74 -13.19
C GLY A 353 -5.12 -31.73 -13.04
N PHE A 354 -4.84 -30.45 -13.26
CA PHE A 354 -5.81 -29.37 -13.09
C PHE A 354 -6.09 -28.64 -14.39
N ARG A 355 -7.35 -28.26 -14.57
CA ARG A 355 -7.77 -27.32 -15.62
C ARG A 355 -7.37 -25.90 -15.23
N THR A 356 -7.19 -25.06 -16.24
CA THR A 356 -7.01 -23.63 -16.05
C THR A 356 -8.25 -23.04 -15.37
N PRO A 357 -8.09 -22.27 -14.28
CA PRO A 357 -9.19 -21.57 -13.64
C PRO A 357 -9.87 -20.55 -14.55
N ASP A 358 -11.12 -20.24 -14.20
CA ASP A 358 -11.91 -19.25 -14.90
C ASP A 358 -11.21 -17.88 -14.90
N LEU A 359 -11.45 -17.12 -15.97
CA LEU A 359 -10.78 -15.86 -16.18
C LEU A 359 -11.03 -14.86 -15.04
N GLY A 360 -12.26 -14.81 -14.53
CA GLY A 360 -12.63 -13.97 -13.39
C GLY A 360 -11.86 -14.29 -12.11
N ASP A 361 -11.61 -15.57 -11.82
CA ASP A 361 -10.85 -15.95 -10.63
C ASP A 361 -9.35 -15.66 -10.79
N ARG A 362 -8.82 -15.78 -12.01
CA ARG A 362 -7.45 -15.36 -12.33
C ARG A 362 -7.28 -13.84 -12.19
N PHE A 363 -8.28 -13.05 -12.59
CA PHE A 363 -8.29 -11.60 -12.36
C PHE A 363 -8.40 -11.24 -10.89
N LYS A 364 -9.22 -11.97 -10.12
CA LYS A 364 -9.30 -11.77 -8.67
C LYS A 364 -7.94 -12.04 -8.02
N LEU A 365 -7.29 -13.16 -8.34
CA LEU A 365 -5.95 -13.50 -7.87
C LEU A 365 -4.94 -12.41 -8.22
N ALA A 366 -4.88 -11.99 -9.50
CA ALA A 366 -4.01 -10.93 -9.97
C ALA A 366 -4.17 -9.63 -9.17
N HIS A 367 -5.41 -9.17 -9.01
CA HIS A 367 -5.73 -7.99 -8.22
C HIS A 367 -5.31 -8.13 -6.75
N THR A 368 -5.61 -9.27 -6.12
CA THR A 368 -5.24 -9.55 -4.73
C THR A 368 -3.73 -9.48 -4.52
N LEU A 369 -2.96 -10.05 -5.45
CA LEU A 369 -1.49 -10.00 -5.42
C LEU A 369 -0.93 -8.59 -5.62
N ALA A 370 -1.54 -7.80 -6.52
CA ALA A 370 -1.17 -6.41 -6.73
C ALA A 370 -1.45 -5.54 -5.49
N VAL A 371 -2.61 -5.73 -4.85
CA VAL A 371 -2.97 -5.07 -3.58
C VAL A 371 -1.99 -5.44 -2.45
N ALA A 372 -1.61 -6.71 -2.35
CA ALA A 372 -0.62 -7.17 -1.38
C ALA A 372 0.74 -6.47 -1.56
N LEU A 373 1.22 -6.41 -2.80
CA LEU A 373 2.48 -5.75 -3.07
C LEU A 373 2.41 -4.24 -2.80
N TRP A 374 1.33 -3.59 -3.23
CA TRP A 374 1.15 -2.15 -2.99
C TRP A 374 1.10 -1.81 -1.50
N SER A 375 0.45 -2.67 -0.71
CA SER A 375 0.41 -2.56 0.74
C SER A 375 1.80 -2.68 1.37
N LEU A 376 2.60 -3.66 0.96
CA LEU A 376 4.00 -3.80 1.39
C LEU A 376 4.83 -2.55 1.06
N HIS A 377 4.68 -2.02 -0.16
CA HIS A 377 5.39 -0.82 -0.59
C HIS A 377 4.97 0.45 0.16
N SER A 378 3.73 0.53 0.65
CA SER A 378 3.27 1.63 1.49
C SER A 378 3.99 1.69 2.85
N LEU A 379 4.39 0.53 3.35
CA LEU A 379 5.13 0.31 4.59
C LEU A 379 6.66 0.40 4.40
N ASP A 380 7.13 0.78 3.20
CA ASP A 380 8.54 0.78 2.81
C ASP A 380 9.21 -0.60 3.00
N TRP A 381 8.46 -1.64 2.64
CA TRP A 381 8.89 -3.03 2.72
C TRP A 381 9.06 -3.64 1.32
N LEU A 382 10.29 -4.06 1.00
CA LEU A 382 10.62 -4.73 -0.26
C LEU A 382 10.52 -6.24 -0.10
N HIS A 383 9.77 -6.91 -0.97
CA HIS A 383 9.55 -8.36 -0.90
C HIS A 383 10.77 -9.15 -1.37
N LYS A 384 11.37 -8.76 -2.51
CA LYS A 384 12.61 -9.30 -3.11
C LYS A 384 12.59 -10.72 -3.66
N SER A 385 11.52 -11.46 -3.38
CA SER A 385 11.34 -12.84 -3.81
C SER A 385 9.92 -13.10 -4.36
N PHE A 386 9.25 -12.04 -4.85
CA PHE A 386 7.87 -12.14 -5.32
C PHE A 386 7.82 -13.05 -6.55
N SER A 387 7.25 -14.25 -6.40
CA SER A 387 7.27 -15.31 -7.42
C SER A 387 6.11 -16.27 -7.21
N SER A 388 5.74 -17.02 -8.26
CA SER A 388 4.68 -18.04 -8.16
C SER A 388 4.98 -19.14 -7.14
N SER A 389 6.25 -19.42 -6.86
CA SER A 389 6.62 -20.39 -5.82
C SER A 389 6.24 -19.90 -4.42
N ASN A 390 6.21 -18.58 -4.20
CA ASN A 390 6.01 -17.92 -2.91
C ASN A 390 4.56 -17.50 -2.64
N ILE A 391 3.64 -17.89 -3.51
CA ILE A 391 2.20 -17.68 -3.33
C ILE A 391 1.57 -19.03 -3.01
N LEU A 392 1.08 -19.21 -1.79
CA LEU A 392 0.55 -20.47 -1.29
C LEU A 392 -0.96 -20.44 -1.07
N PHE A 393 -1.58 -21.61 -1.22
CA PHE A 393 -2.99 -21.84 -0.96
C PHE A 393 -3.16 -22.91 0.11
N PHE A 394 -4.09 -22.66 1.05
CA PHE A 394 -4.45 -23.54 2.17
C PHE A 394 -5.98 -23.74 2.21
N PRO A 395 -6.49 -24.98 2.39
CA PRO A 395 -5.77 -26.25 2.22
C PRO A 395 -5.12 -26.33 0.83
N SER A 396 -4.23 -27.29 0.61
CA SER A 396 -3.68 -27.50 -0.73
C SER A 396 -4.82 -27.60 -1.75
N ALA A 397 -4.68 -27.01 -2.95
CA ALA A 397 -5.78 -26.99 -3.91
C ALA A 397 -6.16 -28.42 -4.36
N PHE A 398 -5.26 -29.39 -4.22
CA PHE A 398 -5.53 -30.82 -4.38
C PHE A 398 -6.54 -31.33 -3.35
N SER A 399 -6.33 -31.04 -2.07
CA SER A 399 -7.26 -31.41 -1.01
C SER A 399 -8.56 -30.61 -1.07
N GLY A 400 -8.49 -29.31 -1.38
CA GLY A 400 -9.64 -28.43 -1.47
C GLY A 400 -10.57 -28.81 -2.64
N SER A 401 -10.01 -29.09 -3.81
CA SER A 401 -10.79 -29.44 -5.00
C SER A 401 -11.46 -30.83 -4.87
N ALA A 402 -10.81 -31.79 -4.18
CA ALA A 402 -11.38 -33.12 -3.93
C ALA A 402 -12.71 -33.12 -3.14
N THR A 403 -13.02 -32.04 -2.42
CA THR A 403 -14.27 -31.90 -1.66
C THR A 403 -15.43 -31.33 -2.48
N LYS A 404 -15.19 -30.93 -3.75
CA LYS A 404 -16.23 -30.36 -4.61
C LYS A 404 -17.18 -31.45 -5.12
N THR A 405 -18.45 -31.10 -5.21
CA THR A 405 -19.56 -32.03 -5.52
C THR A 405 -19.56 -32.61 -6.94
N THR A 406 -18.85 -31.98 -7.88
CA THR A 406 -18.79 -32.44 -9.27
C THR A 406 -17.34 -32.68 -9.71
N ALA A 407 -17.13 -33.69 -10.56
CA ALA A 407 -15.81 -34.02 -11.09
C ALA A 407 -15.16 -32.86 -11.87
N VAL A 408 -15.96 -32.00 -12.51
CA VAL A 408 -15.46 -30.81 -13.21
C VAL A 408 -14.94 -29.78 -12.22
N ALA A 409 -15.71 -29.45 -11.18
CA ALA A 409 -15.28 -28.52 -10.14
C ALA A 409 -14.06 -29.05 -9.36
N ALA A 410 -13.99 -30.37 -9.14
CA ALA A 410 -12.86 -31.05 -8.51
C ALA A 410 -11.57 -31.07 -9.36
N SER A 411 -11.67 -30.66 -10.63
CA SER A 411 -10.54 -30.52 -11.56
C SER A 411 -10.07 -29.07 -11.72
N ILE A 412 -10.67 -28.12 -11.00
CA ILE A 412 -10.27 -26.70 -11.01
C ILE A 412 -9.65 -26.38 -9.63
N PRO A 413 -8.43 -25.84 -9.59
CA PRO A 413 -7.79 -25.51 -8.32
C PRO A 413 -8.44 -24.27 -7.71
N ASP A 414 -8.70 -24.30 -6.41
CA ASP A 414 -9.18 -23.15 -5.67
C ASP A 414 -8.03 -22.14 -5.47
N ILE A 415 -8.21 -20.94 -6.01
CA ILE A 415 -7.23 -19.85 -5.97
C ILE A 415 -7.78 -18.59 -5.27
N SER A 416 -8.88 -18.70 -4.53
CA SER A 416 -9.57 -17.54 -3.94
C SER A 416 -8.78 -16.85 -2.83
N SER A 417 -7.92 -17.60 -2.13
CA SER A 417 -7.28 -17.17 -0.88
C SER A 417 -5.76 -17.36 -0.94
N PRO A 418 -5.05 -16.56 -1.75
CA PRO A 418 -3.59 -16.61 -1.82
C PRO A 418 -2.96 -16.09 -0.52
N ASN A 419 -1.87 -16.73 -0.11
CA ASN A 419 -1.01 -16.29 0.98
C ASN A 419 0.40 -16.05 0.43
N LEU A 420 0.87 -14.82 0.51
CA LEU A 420 2.20 -14.39 0.13
C LEU A 420 3.19 -14.71 1.25
N LEU A 421 4.26 -15.44 0.89
CA LEU A 421 5.38 -15.80 1.76
C LEU A 421 6.70 -15.54 1.02
N GLY A 422 7.83 -16.03 1.54
CA GLY A 422 9.16 -15.78 0.99
C GLY A 422 9.81 -14.54 1.57
N PHE A 423 9.49 -14.20 2.82
CA PHE A 423 10.05 -13.03 3.50
C PHE A 423 11.50 -13.25 3.98
N ASP A 424 12.08 -14.44 3.78
CA ASP A 424 13.45 -14.83 4.13
C ASP A 424 14.54 -13.88 3.61
N VAL A 425 14.31 -13.27 2.44
CA VAL A 425 15.24 -12.29 1.83
C VAL A 425 14.67 -10.87 1.79
N SER A 426 13.48 -10.69 2.34
CA SER A 426 12.75 -9.44 2.38
C SER A 426 13.41 -8.45 3.34
N ARG A 427 13.29 -7.15 3.05
CA ARG A 427 14.03 -6.12 3.79
C ARG A 427 13.38 -4.73 3.68
N PRO A 428 13.78 -3.78 4.53
CA PRO A 428 13.34 -2.38 4.43
C PRO A 428 13.87 -1.69 3.17
N ASP A 429 13.15 -0.68 2.68
CA ASP A 429 13.61 0.20 1.62
C ASP A 429 14.48 1.33 2.22
N GLY A 430 15.81 1.19 2.16
CA GLY A 430 16.77 2.09 2.82
C GLY A 430 18.17 2.13 2.19
N VAL A 431 18.81 3.31 2.23
CA VAL A 431 20.04 3.67 1.48
C VAL A 431 21.32 2.96 1.98
N GLY A 432 21.30 2.36 3.18
CA GLY A 432 22.46 1.71 3.79
C GLY A 432 22.48 0.17 3.75
N GLU A 433 21.49 -0.47 3.14
CA GLU A 433 21.36 -1.93 3.24
C GLU A 433 22.12 -2.70 2.17
N MET A 434 23.18 -3.41 2.59
CA MET A 434 23.89 -4.34 1.73
C MET A 434 22.93 -5.42 1.21
N SER A 435 22.78 -5.48 -0.11
CA SER A 435 22.00 -6.54 -0.73
C SER A 435 22.80 -7.84 -0.61
N VAL A 436 22.47 -8.69 0.35
CA VAL A 436 23.09 -10.02 0.42
C VAL A 436 22.78 -10.75 -0.89
N ALA A 437 23.81 -11.32 -1.52
CA ALA A 437 23.62 -12.20 -2.67
C ALA A 437 22.85 -13.44 -2.16
N SER A 438 21.67 -13.67 -2.72
CA SER A 438 20.92 -14.89 -2.41
C SER A 438 21.74 -16.05 -2.96
N LYS A 439 22.20 -16.98 -2.11
CA LYS A 439 22.71 -18.29 -2.57
C LYS A 439 21.56 -19.19 -3.07
N GLY A 440 20.55 -18.62 -3.73
CA GLY A 440 19.22 -19.22 -3.94
C GLY A 440 18.96 -19.73 -5.36
N ASN A 441 18.23 -20.84 -5.44
CA ASN A 441 17.78 -21.58 -6.63
C ASN A 441 17.58 -20.78 -7.93
N ALA A 442 18.14 -21.29 -9.03
CA ALA A 442 18.01 -20.73 -10.38
C ALA A 442 16.55 -20.45 -10.82
N ALA A 443 15.58 -21.20 -10.29
CA ALA A 443 14.16 -21.02 -10.59
C ALA A 443 13.56 -19.74 -9.98
N SER A 444 14.06 -19.27 -8.83
CA SER A 444 13.58 -18.02 -8.20
C SER A 444 14.22 -16.76 -8.78
N ASP A 445 15.39 -16.90 -9.42
CA ASP A 445 16.05 -15.78 -10.08
C ASP A 445 15.36 -15.38 -11.39
N LEU A 446 14.54 -16.26 -11.99
CA LEU A 446 13.76 -15.94 -13.19
C LEU A 446 12.77 -14.80 -12.99
N HIS A 447 12.24 -14.64 -11.78
CA HIS A 447 11.31 -13.56 -11.46
C HIS A 447 12.01 -12.25 -11.09
N ARG A 448 13.34 -12.27 -10.87
CA ARG A 448 14.09 -11.09 -10.45
C ARG A 448 14.45 -10.20 -11.63
N HIS A 449 14.48 -8.89 -11.37
CA HIS A 449 14.92 -7.92 -12.35
C HIS A 449 16.41 -8.14 -12.72
N PRO A 450 16.79 -8.14 -14.02
CA PRO A 450 18.17 -8.38 -14.47
C PRO A 450 19.22 -7.53 -13.72
N SER A 451 18.96 -6.23 -13.57
CA SER A 451 19.85 -5.29 -12.87
C SER A 451 20.06 -5.58 -11.37
N SER A 452 19.22 -6.43 -10.77
CA SER A 452 19.37 -6.88 -9.38
C SER A 452 20.25 -8.13 -9.22
N LEU A 453 20.55 -8.82 -10.34
CA LEU A 453 21.33 -10.07 -10.40
C LEU A 453 22.78 -9.83 -10.84
N ASN A 454 23.05 -8.76 -11.60
CA ASN A 454 24.33 -8.52 -12.28
C ASN A 454 25.48 -8.16 -11.33
N GLY A 455 26.06 -9.16 -10.65
CA GLY A 455 27.27 -9.12 -9.81
C GLY A 455 27.94 -7.75 -9.61
N MET A 456 28.93 -7.42 -10.45
CA MET A 456 29.76 -6.21 -10.33
C MET A 456 29.04 -4.89 -10.62
N SER A 457 27.87 -4.91 -11.25
CA SER A 457 27.05 -3.73 -11.57
C SER A 457 25.67 -3.80 -10.90
N ARG A 458 25.57 -4.58 -9.82
CA ARG A 458 24.30 -4.84 -9.15
C ARG A 458 23.78 -3.56 -8.52
N LYS A 459 22.60 -3.12 -8.96
CA LYS A 459 21.93 -1.97 -8.37
C LYS A 459 21.31 -2.34 -7.01
N PRO A 460 21.22 -1.40 -6.07
CA PRO A 460 20.41 -1.58 -4.86
C PRO A 460 18.99 -2.00 -5.24
N TYR A 461 18.45 -2.98 -4.53
CA TYR A 461 17.07 -3.41 -4.77
C TYR A 461 16.09 -2.30 -4.37
N CYS A 462 15.13 -2.00 -5.23
CA CYS A 462 14.12 -0.95 -5.07
C CYS A 462 12.70 -1.47 -5.42
N LYS A 463 11.68 -0.64 -5.20
CA LYS A 463 10.26 -0.99 -5.42
C LYS A 463 9.97 -1.44 -6.86
N SER A 464 10.59 -0.82 -7.86
CA SER A 464 10.38 -1.18 -9.28
C SER A 464 10.78 -2.62 -9.60
N PHE A 465 11.75 -3.21 -8.88
CA PHE A 465 12.13 -4.60 -9.07
C PHE A 465 11.09 -5.58 -8.53
N ASP A 466 10.39 -5.23 -7.45
CA ASP A 466 9.24 -6.01 -6.99
C ASP A 466 8.07 -5.88 -7.98
N ILE A 467 7.83 -4.68 -8.53
CA ILE A 467 6.79 -4.44 -9.54
C ILE A 467 7.07 -5.26 -10.82
N TYR A 468 8.32 -5.32 -11.25
CA TYR A 468 8.75 -6.22 -12.34
C TYR A 468 8.44 -7.68 -12.03
N SER A 469 8.76 -8.13 -10.81
CA SER A 469 8.51 -9.49 -10.35
C SER A 469 7.01 -9.80 -10.33
N LEU A 470 6.17 -8.85 -9.91
CA LEU A 470 4.72 -8.93 -10.01
C LEU A 470 4.28 -9.07 -11.47
N GLY A 471 4.79 -8.26 -12.39
CA GLY A 471 4.48 -8.35 -13.82
C GLY A 471 4.72 -9.74 -14.40
N LEU A 472 5.82 -10.39 -14.01
CA LEU A 472 6.12 -11.78 -14.37
C LEU A 472 5.14 -12.80 -13.76
N VAL A 473 4.75 -12.64 -12.50
CA VAL A 473 3.72 -13.48 -11.88
C VAL A 473 2.36 -13.28 -12.55
N LEU A 474 1.98 -12.04 -12.87
CA LEU A 474 0.74 -11.73 -13.59
C LEU A 474 0.73 -12.34 -15.00
N LEU A 475 1.88 -12.39 -15.67
CA LEU A 475 2.05 -13.11 -16.94
C LEU A 475 1.81 -14.62 -16.76
N GLU A 476 2.37 -15.24 -15.72
CA GLU A 476 2.14 -16.66 -15.42
C GLU A 476 0.66 -16.95 -15.14
N VAL A 477 -0.01 -16.09 -14.37
CA VAL A 477 -1.46 -16.19 -14.09
C VAL A 477 -2.28 -16.00 -15.37
N GLY A 478 -1.92 -15.04 -16.21
CA GLY A 478 -2.66 -14.71 -17.44
C GLY A 478 -2.55 -15.77 -18.52
N LEU A 479 -1.39 -16.41 -18.66
CA LEU A 479 -1.18 -17.52 -19.60
C LEU A 479 -1.48 -18.89 -18.99
N TRP A 480 -1.55 -18.97 -17.67
CA TRP A 480 -1.57 -20.23 -16.91
C TRP A 480 -0.43 -21.17 -17.31
N LYS A 481 0.78 -20.61 -17.40
CA LYS A 481 2.03 -21.31 -17.75
C LYS A 481 3.16 -20.77 -16.90
N VAL A 482 3.99 -21.64 -16.33
CA VAL A 482 5.16 -21.22 -15.54
C VAL A 482 6.30 -20.78 -16.45
N LEU A 483 7.07 -19.77 -16.04
CA LEU A 483 8.17 -19.21 -16.82
C LEU A 483 9.31 -20.20 -17.07
N GLN A 484 9.51 -21.16 -16.15
CA GLN A 484 10.53 -22.20 -16.27
C GLN A 484 10.38 -23.01 -17.57
N LEU A 485 9.17 -23.15 -18.12
CA LEU A 485 8.92 -23.86 -19.38
C LEU A 485 9.57 -23.20 -20.60
N TYR A 486 9.81 -21.90 -20.54
CA TYR A 486 10.36 -21.11 -21.64
C TYR A 486 11.84 -20.75 -21.43
N HIS A 487 12.37 -20.99 -20.24
CA HIS A 487 13.76 -20.67 -19.91
C HIS A 487 14.71 -21.76 -20.42
N LYS A 488 15.83 -21.34 -21.01
CA LYS A 488 16.94 -22.24 -21.38
C LYS A 488 18.19 -21.84 -20.59
N PRO A 489 19.02 -22.79 -20.12
CA PRO A 489 20.16 -22.49 -19.24
C PRO A 489 21.18 -21.49 -19.78
N HIS A 490 21.26 -21.31 -21.10
CA HIS A 490 22.19 -20.38 -21.76
C HIS A 490 21.62 -18.97 -21.96
N TYR A 491 20.39 -18.70 -21.51
CA TYR A 491 19.83 -17.35 -21.57
C TYR A 491 20.39 -16.49 -20.46
N THR A 492 20.88 -15.31 -20.83
CA THR A 492 21.10 -14.24 -19.84
C THR A 492 19.76 -13.69 -19.38
N PRO A 493 19.66 -13.12 -18.16
CA PRO A 493 18.42 -12.51 -17.67
C PRO A 493 17.83 -11.48 -18.64
N GLU A 494 18.67 -10.64 -19.27
CA GLU A 494 18.24 -9.64 -20.24
C GLU A 494 17.69 -10.29 -21.50
N ARG A 495 18.37 -11.32 -22.03
CA ARG A 495 17.91 -12.03 -23.22
C ARG A 495 16.58 -12.74 -22.95
N PHE A 496 16.43 -13.34 -21.79
CA PHE A 496 15.18 -13.98 -21.39
C PHE A 496 14.04 -12.95 -21.34
N ARG A 497 14.26 -11.81 -20.67
CA ARG A 497 13.28 -10.71 -20.64
C ARG A 497 12.92 -10.22 -22.05
N ASP A 498 13.91 -9.82 -22.85
CA ASP A 498 13.64 -9.11 -24.10
C ASP A 498 13.12 -10.05 -25.20
N LYS A 499 13.70 -11.25 -25.34
CA LYS A 499 13.36 -12.16 -26.43
C LYS A 499 12.24 -13.12 -26.09
N VAL A 500 12.17 -13.60 -24.85
CA VAL A 500 11.16 -14.60 -24.46
C VAL A 500 9.94 -13.91 -23.88
N VAL A 501 10.12 -13.10 -22.85
CA VAL A 501 8.99 -12.48 -22.14
C VAL A 501 8.32 -11.42 -23.02
N VAL A 502 9.06 -10.37 -23.40
CA VAL A 502 8.51 -9.19 -24.10
C VAL A 502 8.06 -9.53 -25.52
N GLN A 503 8.94 -10.14 -26.33
CA GLN A 503 8.64 -10.38 -27.74
C GLN A 503 7.64 -11.52 -27.99
N ASN A 504 7.59 -12.54 -27.11
CA ASN A 504 6.79 -13.74 -27.36
C ASN A 504 5.63 -13.94 -26.38
N LEU A 505 5.86 -13.80 -25.07
CA LEU A 505 4.84 -14.17 -24.07
C LEU A 505 3.80 -13.06 -23.84
N ILE A 506 4.20 -11.79 -23.70
CA ILE A 506 3.28 -10.67 -23.47
C ILE A 506 2.21 -10.56 -24.58
N PRO A 507 2.54 -10.62 -25.89
CA PRO A 507 1.53 -10.50 -26.94
C PRO A 507 0.44 -11.58 -26.89
N ASN A 508 0.75 -12.77 -26.35
CA ASN A 508 -0.20 -13.87 -26.23
C ASN A 508 -1.30 -13.62 -25.20
N LEU A 509 -1.12 -12.66 -24.28
CA LEU A 509 -2.17 -12.26 -23.32
C LEU A 509 -3.39 -11.66 -24.03
N ASN A 510 -3.22 -11.03 -25.20
CA ASN A 510 -4.33 -10.41 -25.93
C ASN A 510 -5.51 -11.35 -26.16
N SER A 511 -5.23 -12.60 -26.56
CA SER A 511 -6.26 -13.60 -26.84
C SER A 511 -6.70 -14.39 -25.60
N LYS A 512 -5.97 -14.29 -24.48
CA LYS A 512 -6.22 -15.08 -23.27
C LYS A 512 -6.85 -14.30 -22.13
N THR A 513 -6.49 -13.03 -21.98
CA THR A 513 -6.94 -12.16 -20.89
C THR A 513 -7.39 -10.77 -21.37
N GLY A 514 -7.20 -10.46 -22.66
CA GLY A 514 -7.58 -9.17 -23.23
C GLY A 514 -6.50 -8.11 -23.12
N ARG A 515 -6.73 -6.97 -23.79
CA ARG A 515 -5.73 -5.89 -23.94
C ARG A 515 -5.40 -5.21 -22.62
N LEU A 516 -6.41 -4.90 -21.80
CA LEU A 516 -6.20 -4.17 -20.55
C LEU A 516 -5.30 -4.95 -19.57
N TYR A 517 -5.51 -6.27 -19.43
CA TYR A 517 -4.64 -7.12 -18.60
C TYR A 517 -3.21 -7.17 -19.14
N ARG A 518 -3.05 -7.30 -20.47
CA ARG A 518 -1.73 -7.25 -21.12
C ARG A 518 -1.02 -5.92 -20.81
N ASP A 519 -1.71 -4.80 -20.95
CA ASP A 519 -1.13 -3.47 -20.75
C ASP A 519 -0.66 -3.28 -19.29
N VAL A 520 -1.41 -3.84 -18.32
CA VAL A 520 -0.99 -3.91 -16.91
C VAL A 520 0.32 -4.69 -16.77
N VAL A 521 0.39 -5.90 -17.32
CA VAL A 521 1.59 -6.74 -17.28
C VAL A 521 2.79 -6.04 -17.91
N GLU A 522 2.58 -5.43 -19.08
CA GLU A 522 3.60 -4.71 -19.82
C GLU A 522 4.14 -3.52 -19.01
N ARG A 523 3.26 -2.69 -18.43
CA ARG A 523 3.70 -1.56 -17.60
C ARG A 523 4.47 -1.99 -16.36
N CYS A 524 4.11 -3.11 -15.73
CA CYS A 524 4.89 -3.65 -14.61
C CYS A 524 6.30 -4.07 -15.04
N ILE A 525 6.43 -4.74 -16.20
CA ILE A 525 7.71 -5.25 -16.72
C ILE A 525 8.61 -4.10 -17.19
N PHE A 526 8.04 -3.02 -17.75
CA PHE A 526 8.76 -1.83 -18.19
C PHE A 526 8.85 -0.73 -17.13
N ALA A 527 8.55 -1.04 -15.86
CA ALA A 527 8.72 -0.10 -14.77
C ALA A 527 10.16 0.43 -14.72
N ARG A 528 10.31 1.75 -14.72
CA ARG A 528 11.62 2.40 -14.66
C ARG A 528 12.36 2.02 -13.37
N GLU A 529 13.67 1.85 -13.47
CA GLU A 529 14.48 1.44 -12.31
C GLU A 529 14.60 2.55 -11.26
N ASP A 530 14.50 3.81 -11.67
CA ASP A 530 14.71 5.03 -10.88
C ASP A 530 13.41 5.68 -10.37
N LEU A 531 12.30 4.93 -10.34
CA LEU A 531 11.04 5.43 -9.81
C LEU A 531 11.18 5.86 -8.34
N SER A 532 10.76 7.08 -8.06
CA SER A 532 10.52 7.52 -6.69
C SER A 532 9.41 6.70 -6.03
N GLY A 533 9.33 6.73 -4.70
CA GLY A 533 8.24 6.06 -3.97
C GLY A 533 6.85 6.52 -4.41
N GLN A 534 6.71 7.78 -4.80
CA GLN A 534 5.46 8.35 -5.30
C GLN A 534 5.10 7.82 -6.69
N GLU A 535 6.05 7.80 -7.63
CA GLU A 535 5.80 7.28 -8.98
C GLU A 535 5.53 5.77 -8.95
N ALA A 536 6.22 5.02 -8.07
CA ALA A 536 5.92 3.60 -7.85
C ALA A 536 4.50 3.39 -7.27
N GLY A 537 4.07 4.28 -6.37
CA GLY A 537 2.70 4.29 -5.83
C GLY A 537 1.65 4.52 -6.92
N GLN A 538 1.85 5.53 -7.78
CA GLN A 538 0.97 5.85 -8.90
C GLN A 538 0.89 4.70 -9.92
N LEU A 539 2.03 4.04 -10.20
CA LEU A 539 2.04 2.86 -11.05
C LEU A 539 1.20 1.72 -10.45
N MET A 540 1.34 1.46 -9.15
CA MET A 540 0.56 0.42 -8.47
C MET A 540 -0.93 0.76 -8.35
N GLU A 541 -1.28 2.03 -8.16
CA GLU A 541 -2.66 2.53 -8.22
C GLU A 541 -3.30 2.21 -9.58
N TYR A 542 -2.59 2.53 -10.68
CA TYR A 542 -3.04 2.17 -12.03
C TYR A 542 -3.21 0.65 -12.21
N VAL A 543 -2.25 -0.14 -11.72
CA VAL A 543 -2.28 -1.61 -11.82
C VAL A 543 -3.49 -2.18 -11.09
N VAL A 544 -3.71 -1.77 -9.84
CA VAL A 544 -4.83 -2.25 -9.01
C VAL A 544 -6.17 -1.82 -9.62
N GLY A 545 -6.33 -0.53 -9.96
CA GLY A 545 -7.58 -0.03 -10.56
C GLY A 545 -7.90 -0.67 -11.92
N SER A 546 -6.89 -0.94 -12.74
CA SER A 546 -7.08 -1.63 -14.03
C SER A 546 -7.45 -3.10 -13.86
N LEU A 547 -6.88 -3.80 -12.87
CA LEU A 547 -7.26 -5.18 -12.56
C LEU A 547 -8.63 -5.27 -11.89
N GLU A 548 -9.04 -4.24 -11.16
CA GLU A 548 -10.37 -4.16 -10.55
C GLU A 548 -11.46 -3.99 -11.60
N SER A 549 -11.26 -3.13 -12.61
CA SER A 549 -12.24 -2.92 -13.69
C SER A 549 -12.43 -4.14 -14.59
N LEU A 550 -11.51 -5.11 -14.56
CA LEU A 550 -11.63 -6.40 -15.25
C LEU A 550 -12.53 -7.40 -14.51
N ARG A 551 -12.89 -7.14 -13.24
CA ARG A 551 -13.76 -8.02 -12.45
C ARG A 551 -15.20 -7.84 -12.93
N VAL A 552 -15.60 -8.68 -13.89
CA VAL A 552 -17.00 -8.86 -14.34
C VAL A 552 -17.83 -9.52 -13.25
#